data_AF-K1RY74-F1
#
_entry.id   AF-K1RY74-F1
#
_cell.length_a   1.000
_cell.length_b   1.000
_cell.length_c   1.000
_cell.angle_alpha   90.00
_cell.angle_beta   90.00
_cell.angle_gamma   90.00
#
_symmetry.space_group_name_H-M   'P 1'
#
loop_
_entity.id
_entity.type
_entity.pdbx_description
1 polymer ?
#
loop_
_entity_poly.entity_id
_entity_poly.type
_entity_poly.pdbx_seq_one_letter_code
_entity_poly.pdbx_strand_id
1 'polypeptide(L)'
;MAGYGAVGAGIPPYLISEVVAVTKAYSSAVGAGEFVSEILDEDEAQELRIHGGDKGEFGATTGRPRRIGWFDCVATRYGVECQGATKIAMTALDCLSYLDEIKVCTAYKIGDDITKDFPNTSLLKKAKPVFTTLKGWHCNIKGIR
;
A
#
# COMPACT_ATOMS: atom_id res chain seq x y z
N MET A 1 -5.66 -11.95 -7.82
CA MET A 1 -6.25 -11.00 -8.79
C MET A 1 -7.68 -11.40 -9.11
N ALA A 2 -8.56 -10.42 -9.35
CA ALA A 2 -9.99 -10.64 -9.63
C ALA A 2 -10.27 -11.65 -10.76
N GLY A 3 -9.45 -11.66 -11.83
CA GLY A 3 -9.60 -12.60 -12.94
C GLY A 3 -9.55 -14.08 -12.54
N TYR A 4 -8.83 -14.44 -11.47
CA TYR A 4 -8.83 -15.81 -10.95
C TYR A 4 -10.15 -16.19 -10.28
N GLY A 5 -10.96 -15.22 -9.85
CA GLY A 5 -12.28 -15.47 -9.27
C GLY A 5 -13.21 -16.17 -10.25
N ALA A 6 -13.23 -15.73 -11.52
CA ALA A 6 -14.02 -16.38 -12.56
C ALA A 6 -13.59 -17.84 -12.79
N VAL A 7 -12.27 -18.05 -12.94
CA VAL A 7 -11.69 -19.39 -13.14
C VAL A 7 -11.99 -20.31 -11.96
N GLY A 8 -11.77 -19.84 -10.74
CA GLY A 8 -11.95 -20.63 -9.52
C GLY A 8 -13.41 -20.95 -9.19
N ALA A 9 -14.35 -20.07 -9.57
CA ALA A 9 -15.78 -20.28 -9.36
C ALA A 9 -16.47 -21.01 -10.53
N GLY A 10 -15.78 -21.23 -11.65
CA GLY A 10 -16.37 -21.86 -12.84
C GLY A 10 -17.44 -20.99 -13.52
N ILE A 11 -17.32 -19.66 -13.42
CA ILE A 11 -18.27 -18.73 -14.03
C ILE A 11 -17.65 -17.96 -15.20
N PRO A 12 -18.45 -17.54 -16.19
CA PRO A 12 -17.98 -16.64 -17.23
C PRO A 12 -17.47 -15.31 -16.64
N PRO A 13 -16.29 -14.80 -17.06
CA PRO A 13 -15.71 -13.58 -16.50
C PRO A 13 -16.62 -12.34 -16.60
N TYR A 14 -17.44 -12.24 -17.65
CA TYR A 14 -18.35 -11.11 -17.85
C TYR A 14 -19.49 -11.02 -16.82
N LEU A 15 -19.71 -12.05 -15.99
CA LEU A 15 -20.66 -12.00 -14.87
C LEU A 15 -20.10 -11.21 -13.68
N ILE A 16 -18.79 -11.00 -13.60
CA ILE A 16 -18.17 -10.17 -12.57
C ILE A 16 -18.34 -8.71 -12.98
N SER A 17 -19.34 -8.05 -12.40
CA SER A 17 -19.66 -6.63 -12.66
C SER A 17 -19.08 -5.67 -11.62
N GLU A 18 -18.68 -6.19 -10.46
CA GLU A 18 -18.09 -5.39 -9.39
C GLU A 18 -16.82 -6.04 -8.85
N VAL A 19 -15.76 -5.25 -8.75
CA VAL A 19 -14.46 -5.64 -8.20
C VAL A 19 -14.02 -4.57 -7.22
N VAL A 20 -13.99 -4.90 -5.93
CA VAL A 20 -13.54 -3.99 -4.87
C VAL A 20 -12.06 -4.26 -4.58
N ALA A 21 -11.20 -3.29 -4.87
CA ALA A 21 -9.82 -3.31 -4.41
C ALA A 21 -9.75 -2.87 -2.94
N VAL A 22 -9.17 -3.70 -2.09
CA VAL A 22 -8.91 -3.36 -0.68
C VAL A 22 -7.48 -2.88 -0.55
N THR A 23 -7.30 -1.67 -0.05
CA THR A 23 -5.98 -1.07 0.17
C THR A 23 -5.86 -0.67 1.64
N LYS A 24 -4.64 -0.67 2.17
CA LYS A 24 -4.35 0.02 3.44
C LYS A 24 -3.98 1.47 3.15
N ALA A 25 -4.10 2.34 4.14
CA ALA A 25 -3.64 3.73 4.07
C ALA A 25 -2.10 3.87 4.10
N TYR A 26 -1.37 2.77 4.28
CA TYR A 26 0.08 2.65 4.19
C TYR A 26 0.44 1.31 3.53
N SER A 27 1.71 1.08 3.25
CA SER A 27 2.18 -0.12 2.57
C SER A 27 2.85 -1.09 3.55
N SER A 28 2.69 -2.39 3.34
CA SER A 28 3.32 -3.43 4.15
C SER A 28 3.73 -4.62 3.29
N ALA A 29 4.88 -5.22 3.55
CA ALA A 29 5.36 -6.39 2.84
C ALA A 29 5.90 -7.47 3.79
N VAL A 30 5.74 -8.73 3.39
CA VAL A 30 6.35 -9.90 4.04
C VAL A 30 7.30 -10.54 3.05
N GLY A 31 8.54 -10.78 3.47
CA GLY A 31 9.54 -11.42 2.64
C GLY A 31 10.39 -10.46 1.79
N ALA A 32 11.16 -11.05 0.89
CA ALA A 32 12.10 -10.34 0.02
C ALA A 32 11.39 -9.80 -1.22
N GLY A 33 11.94 -8.73 -1.79
CA GLY A 33 11.43 -8.08 -2.99
C GLY A 33 11.55 -6.55 -2.91
N GLU A 34 11.40 -5.91 -4.05
CA GLU A 34 11.47 -4.44 -4.12
C GLU A 34 10.28 -3.82 -3.40
N PHE A 35 10.58 -2.83 -2.56
CA PHE A 35 9.56 -2.09 -1.83
C PHE A 35 9.93 -0.60 -1.89
N VAL A 36 9.49 0.06 -2.96
CA VAL A 36 9.97 1.40 -3.31
C VAL A 36 9.63 2.44 -2.25
N SER A 37 8.46 2.34 -1.62
CA SER A 37 8.04 3.25 -0.55
C SER A 37 8.41 2.80 0.86
N GLU A 38 9.28 1.79 1.01
CA GLU A 38 9.73 1.29 2.32
C GLU A 38 10.37 2.42 3.15
N ILE A 39 9.99 2.46 4.42
CA ILE A 39 10.63 3.34 5.41
C ILE A 39 11.91 2.61 5.86
N LEU A 40 13.06 3.17 5.50
CA LEU A 40 14.37 2.61 5.81
C LEU A 40 14.91 3.06 7.18
N ASP A 41 14.36 4.13 7.72
CA ASP A 41 14.61 4.54 9.10
C ASP A 41 13.84 3.60 10.03
N GLU A 42 14.55 2.82 10.83
CA GLU A 42 13.94 1.73 11.59
C GLU A 42 13.06 2.24 12.75
N ASP A 43 13.36 3.41 13.31
CA ASP A 43 12.54 4.01 14.37
C ASP A 43 11.21 4.53 13.77
N GLU A 44 11.25 5.25 12.65
CA GLU A 44 10.05 5.70 11.91
C GLU A 44 9.21 4.49 11.44
N ALA A 45 9.87 3.44 10.96
CA ALA A 45 9.19 2.21 10.54
C ALA A 45 8.56 1.47 11.72
N GLN A 46 9.24 1.40 12.87
CA GLN A 46 8.77 0.71 14.06
C GLN A 46 7.55 1.41 14.68
N GLU A 47 7.52 2.74 14.70
CA GLU A 47 6.35 3.50 15.14
C GLU A 47 5.12 3.13 14.30
N LEU A 48 5.24 3.15 12.97
CA LEU A 48 4.13 2.77 12.10
C LEU A 48 3.76 1.27 12.23
N ARG A 49 4.71 0.38 12.51
CA ARG A 49 4.42 -1.03 12.80
C ARG A 49 3.56 -1.18 14.04
N ILE A 50 3.86 -0.47 15.12
CA ILE A 50 3.12 -0.57 16.39
C ILE A 50 1.70 -0.02 16.21
N HIS A 51 1.56 1.10 15.49
CA HIS A 51 0.26 1.70 15.19
C HIS A 51 -0.54 0.98 14.09
N GLY A 52 0.10 0.07 13.35
CA GLY A 52 -0.50 -0.62 12.21
C GLY A 52 -1.52 -1.70 12.57
N GLY A 53 -2.80 -1.35 12.64
CA GLY A 53 -3.90 -2.26 12.97
C GLY A 53 -3.95 -2.64 14.45
N ASP A 54 -4.89 -3.50 14.84
CA ASP A 54 -5.18 -3.76 16.26
C ASP A 54 -4.04 -4.40 17.06
N LYS A 55 -3.14 -5.11 16.39
CA LYS A 55 -2.00 -5.82 17.00
C LYS A 55 -0.64 -5.39 16.43
N GLY A 56 -0.63 -4.29 15.68
CA GLY A 56 0.53 -3.89 14.90
C GLY A 56 0.77 -4.79 13.68
N GLU A 57 1.75 -4.40 12.87
CA GLU A 57 2.16 -5.09 11.65
C GLU A 57 3.23 -6.15 11.94
N PHE A 58 2.82 -7.16 12.73
CA PHE A 58 3.65 -8.30 13.11
C PHE A 58 3.02 -9.62 12.64
N GLY A 59 3.86 -10.62 12.40
CA GLY A 59 3.40 -11.97 12.06
C GLY A 59 2.58 -12.59 13.21
N ALA A 60 1.38 -13.10 12.91
CA ALA A 60 0.45 -13.59 13.93
C ALA A 60 1.00 -14.76 14.78
N THR A 61 1.86 -15.60 14.21
CA THR A 61 2.46 -16.75 14.91
C THR A 61 3.88 -16.48 15.39
N THR A 62 4.70 -15.86 14.53
CA THR A 62 6.14 -15.70 14.79
C THR A 62 6.49 -14.38 15.47
N GLY A 63 5.57 -13.41 15.49
CA GLY A 63 5.85 -12.04 15.94
C GLY A 63 6.82 -11.27 15.05
N ARG A 64 7.22 -11.82 13.89
CA ARG A 64 8.23 -11.19 13.03
C ARG A 64 7.71 -9.85 12.49
N PRO A 65 8.47 -8.76 12.59
CA PRO A 65 8.06 -7.47 12.03
C PRO A 65 7.91 -7.57 10.51
N ARG A 66 6.86 -6.93 9.99
CA ARG A 66 6.69 -6.75 8.56
C ARG A 66 7.52 -5.55 8.08
N ARG A 67 7.92 -5.55 6.82
CA ARG A 67 8.45 -4.35 6.20
C ARG A 67 7.30 -3.36 6.04
N ILE A 68 7.53 -2.08 6.34
CA ILE A 68 6.50 -1.04 6.30
C ILE A 68 6.97 0.11 5.44
N GLY A 69 6.02 0.74 4.76
CA GLY A 69 6.26 1.85 3.86
C GLY A 69 5.09 2.81 3.83
N TRP A 70 5.33 3.98 3.27
CA TRP A 70 4.28 4.96 3.00
C TRP A 70 3.30 4.45 1.93
N PHE A 71 2.12 5.07 1.85
CA PHE A 71 1.15 4.75 0.81
C PHE A 71 1.77 4.95 -0.57
N ASP A 72 1.69 3.94 -1.42
CA ASP A 72 2.26 3.96 -2.76
C ASP A 72 1.15 4.07 -3.81
N CYS A 73 0.93 5.28 -4.32
CA CYS A 73 -0.05 5.54 -5.35
C CYS A 73 0.32 4.86 -6.68
N VAL A 74 1.60 4.68 -6.99
CA VAL A 74 2.05 4.07 -8.25
C VAL A 74 1.74 2.58 -8.24
N ALA A 75 2.17 1.87 -7.20
CA ALA A 75 1.88 0.45 -7.03
C ALA A 75 0.38 0.18 -6.86
N THR A 76 -0.32 1.01 -6.07
CA THR A 76 -1.76 0.84 -5.84
C THR A 76 -2.55 1.06 -7.12
N ARG A 77 -2.24 2.11 -7.90
CA ARG A 77 -2.92 2.37 -9.18
C ARG A 77 -2.74 1.21 -10.15
N TYR A 78 -1.52 0.71 -10.30
CA TYR A 78 -1.25 -0.47 -11.12
C TYR A 78 -2.02 -1.72 -10.66
N GLY A 79 -2.10 -1.95 -9.35
CA GLY A 79 -2.88 -3.06 -8.79
C GLY A 79 -4.39 -2.92 -9.01
N VAL A 80 -4.92 -1.69 -9.01
CA VAL A 80 -6.33 -1.39 -9.36
C VAL A 80 -6.58 -1.67 -10.84
N GLU A 81 -5.70 -1.18 -11.72
CA GLU A 81 -5.77 -1.38 -13.18
C GLU A 81 -5.69 -2.86 -13.57
N CYS A 82 -4.72 -3.61 -13.03
CA CYS A 82 -4.53 -5.04 -13.32
C CYS A 82 -5.74 -5.91 -12.97
N GLN A 83 -6.58 -5.45 -12.04
CA GLN A 83 -7.74 -6.20 -11.58
C GLN A 83 -9.04 -5.73 -12.23
N GLY A 84 -9.01 -4.62 -12.97
CA GLY A 84 -10.24 -3.95 -13.43
C GLY A 84 -11.12 -3.54 -12.25
N ALA A 85 -10.52 -3.06 -11.16
CA ALA A 85 -11.27 -2.73 -9.95
C ALA A 85 -12.23 -1.55 -10.21
N THR A 86 -13.51 -1.75 -9.86
CA THR A 86 -14.57 -0.75 -10.04
C THR A 86 -14.80 0.10 -8.80
N LYS A 87 -14.31 -0.35 -7.64
CA LYS A 87 -14.37 0.36 -6.36
C LYS A 87 -13.09 0.16 -5.56
N ILE A 88 -12.85 1.07 -4.63
CA ILE A 88 -11.76 0.98 -3.67
C ILE A 88 -12.33 1.07 -2.25
N ALA A 89 -11.89 0.15 -1.38
CA ALA A 89 -12.07 0.24 0.05
C ALA A 89 -10.71 0.51 0.70
N MET A 90 -10.50 1.74 1.15
CA MET A 90 -9.31 2.11 1.90
C MET A 90 -9.52 1.78 3.38
N THR A 91 -8.56 1.07 3.96
CA THR A 91 -8.60 0.55 5.32
C THR A 91 -7.44 1.08 6.14
N ALA A 92 -7.50 0.90 7.46
CA ALA A 92 -6.41 1.24 8.38
C ALA A 92 -6.00 2.73 8.34
N LEU A 93 -6.95 3.62 8.02
CA LEU A 93 -6.71 5.07 8.02
C LEU A 93 -6.39 5.58 9.42
N ASP A 94 -7.07 5.03 10.43
CA ASP A 94 -6.88 5.36 11.84
C ASP A 94 -5.45 5.07 12.34
N CYS A 95 -4.72 4.18 11.68
CA CYS A 95 -3.32 3.87 12.01
C CYS A 95 -2.39 5.07 11.78
N LEU A 96 -2.77 6.03 10.94
CA LEU A 96 -1.98 7.24 10.67
C LEU A 96 -2.32 8.41 11.61
N SER A 97 -3.22 8.20 12.58
CA SER A 97 -3.79 9.28 13.40
C SER A 97 -2.83 10.00 14.34
N TYR A 98 -1.65 9.43 14.58
CA TYR A 98 -0.62 10.01 15.43
C TYR A 98 0.31 10.97 14.66
N LEU A 99 0.18 11.05 13.33
CA LEU A 99 1.08 11.81 12.48
C LEU A 99 0.63 13.27 12.32
N ASP A 100 1.60 14.19 12.36
CA ASP A 100 1.46 15.59 11.95
C ASP A 100 1.62 15.77 10.44
N GLU A 101 2.40 14.89 9.80
CA GLU A 101 2.66 14.87 8.37
C GLU A 101 2.61 13.44 7.83
N ILE A 102 2.04 13.27 6.64
CA ILE A 102 1.90 11.97 5.97
C ILE A 102 2.57 12.05 4.61
N LYS A 103 3.63 11.25 4.43
CA LYS A 103 4.28 11.11 3.13
C LYS A 103 3.49 10.14 2.26
N VAL A 104 3.28 10.49 0.99
CA VAL A 104 2.61 9.66 0.00
C VAL A 104 3.49 9.53 -1.23
N CYS A 105 3.83 8.30 -1.63
CA CYS A 105 4.62 8.06 -2.84
C CYS A 105 3.71 8.25 -4.05
N THR A 106 4.01 9.28 -4.85
CA THR A 106 3.16 9.73 -5.96
C THR A 106 3.76 9.48 -7.34
N ALA A 107 5.07 9.23 -7.38
CA ALA A 107 5.82 8.88 -8.57
C ALA A 107 7.08 8.09 -8.18
N TYR A 108 7.72 7.46 -9.15
CA TYR A 108 9.02 6.84 -9.01
C TYR A 108 10.05 7.62 -9.82
N LYS A 109 11.23 7.84 -9.23
CA LYS A 109 12.41 8.34 -9.93
C LYS A 109 13.30 7.15 -10.31
N ILE A 110 13.61 7.02 -11.59
CA ILE A 110 14.45 5.93 -12.14
C ILE A 110 15.53 6.57 -13.01
N GLY A 111 16.75 6.69 -12.47
CA GLY A 111 17.77 7.54 -13.11
C GLY A 111 17.34 9.01 -13.07
N ASP A 112 17.26 9.63 -14.23
CA ASP A 112 16.81 11.02 -14.40
C ASP A 112 15.31 11.15 -14.70
N ASP A 113 14.64 10.04 -15.01
CA ASP A 113 13.23 10.03 -15.35
C ASP A 113 12.33 9.96 -14.11
N ILE A 114 11.22 10.68 -14.15
CA ILE A 114 10.11 10.57 -13.20
C ILE A 114 8.94 9.92 -13.92
N THR A 115 8.49 8.77 -13.42
CA THR A 115 7.33 8.07 -13.96
C THR A 115 6.26 7.91 -12.89
N LYS A 116 5.01 7.95 -13.32
CA LYS A 116 3.88 7.57 -12.49
C LYS A 116 3.45 6.13 -12.74
N ASP A 117 3.98 5.47 -13.76
CA ASP A 117 3.61 4.12 -14.15
C ASP A 117 4.47 3.08 -13.45
N PHE A 118 3.85 1.96 -13.06
CA PHE A 118 4.57 0.88 -12.39
C PHE A 118 5.48 0.17 -13.39
N PRO A 119 6.81 0.17 -13.17
CA PRO A 119 7.76 -0.32 -14.15
C PRO A 119 7.93 -1.85 -14.05
N ASN A 120 8.61 -2.43 -15.04
CA ASN A 120 9.05 -3.82 -14.95
C ASN A 120 10.05 -4.04 -13.80
N THR A 121 10.26 -5.30 -13.41
CA THR A 121 11.10 -5.68 -12.27
C THR A 121 12.53 -5.14 -12.34
N SER A 122 13.15 -5.10 -13.52
CA SER A 122 14.53 -4.63 -13.70
C SER A 122 14.67 -3.13 -13.40
N LEU A 123 13.66 -2.34 -13.75
CA LEU A 123 13.60 -0.91 -13.48
C LEU A 123 13.11 -0.62 -12.06
N LEU A 124 12.19 -1.43 -11.53
CA LEU A 124 11.68 -1.30 -10.15
C LEU A 124 12.81 -1.37 -9.11
N LYS A 125 13.81 -2.22 -9.33
CA LYS A 125 15.04 -2.31 -8.50
C LYS A 125 15.83 -1.00 -8.38
N LYS A 126 15.68 -0.11 -9.35
CA LYS A 126 16.38 1.18 -9.42
C LYS A 126 15.48 2.34 -9.02
N ALA A 127 14.20 2.06 -8.76
CA ALA A 127 13.21 3.08 -8.47
C ALA A 127 13.43 3.64 -7.06
N LYS A 128 13.33 4.97 -6.96
CA LYS A 128 13.30 5.70 -5.71
C LYS A 128 11.94 6.40 -5.58
N PRO A 129 11.36 6.45 -4.38
CA PRO A 129 10.06 7.07 -4.18
C PRO A 129 10.16 8.59 -4.35
N VAL A 130 9.15 9.19 -4.97
CA VAL A 130 8.92 10.64 -4.96
C VAL A 130 7.71 10.91 -4.06
N PHE A 131 7.98 11.50 -2.90
CA PHE A 131 6.97 11.77 -1.89
C PHE A 131 6.31 13.13 -2.10
N THR A 132 4.99 13.16 -1.94
CA THR A 132 4.21 14.36 -1.62
C THR A 132 3.85 14.29 -0.14
N THR A 133 4.09 15.37 0.60
CA THR A 133 3.72 15.46 2.01
C THR A 133 2.33 16.08 2.16
N LEU A 134 1.46 15.41 2.90
CA LEU A 134 0.14 15.87 3.29
C LEU A 134 0.14 16.21 4.77
N LYS A 135 -0.73 17.14 5.18
CA LYS A 135 -0.96 17.43 6.58
C LYS A 135 -1.66 16.24 7.25
N GLY A 136 -1.10 15.74 8.34
CA GLY A 136 -1.74 14.80 9.24
C GLY A 136 -2.83 15.46 10.08
N TRP A 137 -3.58 14.65 10.81
CA TRP A 137 -4.73 15.14 11.60
C TRP A 137 -4.50 15.07 13.11
N HIS A 138 -3.51 14.31 13.59
CA HIS A 138 -3.15 14.20 15.00
C HIS A 138 -4.37 14.05 15.96
N CYS A 139 -5.38 13.28 15.53
CA CYS A 139 -6.63 13.10 16.26
C CYS A 139 -7.25 11.71 16.02
N ASN A 140 -7.98 11.19 17.01
CA ASN A 140 -8.61 9.88 16.88
C ASN A 140 -9.84 9.93 15.96
N ILE A 141 -9.81 9.14 14.89
CA ILE A 141 -10.92 9.03 13.92
C ILE A 141 -11.73 7.73 14.05
N LYS A 142 -11.43 6.88 15.03
CA LYS A 142 -12.19 5.63 15.26
C LYS A 142 -13.64 5.95 15.60
N GLY A 143 -14.58 5.32 14.89
CA GLY A 143 -16.02 5.45 15.14
C GLY A 143 -16.76 6.53 14.33
N ILE A 144 -16.06 7.29 13.47
CA ILE A 144 -16.69 8.18 12.48
C ILE A 144 -17.54 7.36 11.49
N ARG A 145 -18.72 7.86 11.12
CA ARG A 145 -19.70 7.20 10.23
C ARG A 145 -20.27 8.15 9.19
#